data_AF-A0A450VP52-F1
#
_entry.id   AF-A0A450VP52-F1
#
_cell.length_a   1.000
_cell.length_b   1.000
_cell.length_c   1.000
_cell.angle_alpha   90.00
_cell.angle_beta   90.00
_cell.angle_gamma   90.00
#
_symmetry.space_group_name_H-M   'P 1'
#
loop_
_entity.id
_entity.type
_entity.pdbx_description
1 polymer ?
#
loop_
_entity_poly.entity_id
_entity_poly.type
_entity_poly.pdbx_seq_one_letter_code
_entity_poly.pdbx_strand_id
1 'polypeptide(L)'
;MLVNIHKEERFKTQDSQVAMWSVPAHMQSMECYACHADWAPQCYGCHVTMDYSQGKMDVDWITNANSAGPDGLTADGPVGTNGLKSPGKASETRSYLRWETPVLGINGEGRVTPLMPGCQVISTVIGKDGSVLAKNKIWNTPEGKGVDHSPVQPHTAGRHARTCESCHSNPKALGYGIEGGRFMGGYQNDLIVDLQDAKGTVLPGKSRIQSPAIPKLDHDLSRIVTPDGKQLVSVGSHWPLGGPLPQQMREKMERTGLCMGCHQKQADEAFWNKVAEDGWRDNEAHQDLMKKAVEAYAANRPAERTDSK
;
A
#
# COMPACT_ATOMS: atom_id res chain seq x y z
N MET A 1 28.66 -6.75 -11.39
CA MET A 1 27.64 -7.68 -11.91
C MET A 1 26.81 -7.05 -13.02
N LEU A 2 26.04 -5.98 -12.77
CA LEU A 2 25.21 -5.29 -13.79
C LEU A 2 25.95 -4.83 -15.05
N VAL A 3 27.12 -4.17 -14.88
CA VAL A 3 27.96 -3.73 -16.02
C VAL A 3 28.37 -4.90 -16.92
N ASN A 4 28.64 -6.07 -16.33
CA ASN A 4 29.01 -7.25 -17.10
C ASN A 4 27.79 -7.82 -17.83
N ILE A 5 26.62 -7.89 -17.17
CA ILE A 5 25.36 -8.31 -17.80
C ILE A 5 25.06 -7.45 -19.02
N HIS A 6 25.27 -6.13 -18.94
CA HIS A 6 25.06 -5.23 -20.07
C HIS A 6 26.09 -5.43 -21.19
N LYS A 7 27.40 -5.41 -20.87
CA LYS A 7 28.47 -5.60 -21.86
C LYS A 7 28.39 -6.93 -22.60
N GLU A 8 27.89 -7.96 -21.93
CA GLU A 8 27.75 -9.31 -22.49
C GLU A 8 26.34 -9.57 -23.05
N GLU A 9 25.45 -8.56 -23.03
CA GLU A 9 24.07 -8.64 -23.50
C GLU A 9 23.25 -9.79 -22.87
N ARG A 10 23.50 -10.09 -21.58
CA ARG A 10 22.92 -11.24 -20.86
C ARG A 10 21.64 -10.93 -20.09
N PHE A 11 20.94 -9.84 -20.43
CA PHE A 11 19.63 -9.57 -19.85
C PHE A 11 18.64 -10.67 -20.27
N LYS A 12 17.83 -11.16 -19.31
CA LYS A 12 16.88 -12.25 -19.59
C LYS A 12 15.66 -11.79 -20.39
N THR A 13 15.29 -10.52 -20.24
CA THR A 13 14.14 -9.90 -20.94
C THR A 13 14.47 -8.46 -21.31
N GLN A 14 13.79 -7.94 -22.34
CA GLN A 14 13.85 -6.52 -22.70
C GLN A 14 13.50 -5.61 -21.51
N ASP A 15 12.46 -5.98 -20.76
CA ASP A 15 12.05 -5.22 -19.58
C ASP A 15 13.15 -5.15 -18.51
N SER A 16 13.93 -6.22 -18.33
CA SER A 16 15.05 -6.21 -17.38
C SER A 16 16.19 -5.29 -17.85
N GLN A 17 16.46 -5.23 -19.15
CA GLN A 17 17.43 -4.27 -19.71
C GLN A 17 16.94 -2.84 -19.53
N VAL A 18 15.69 -2.57 -19.88
CA VAL A 18 15.11 -1.22 -19.77
C VAL A 18 15.08 -0.77 -18.30
N ALA A 19 14.54 -1.60 -17.42
CA ALA A 19 14.36 -1.26 -16.02
C ALA A 19 15.69 -1.12 -15.25
N MET A 20 16.66 -2.00 -15.48
CA MET A 20 17.91 -2.00 -14.71
C MET A 20 19.04 -1.17 -15.34
N TRP A 21 18.99 -0.89 -16.65
CA TRP A 21 20.07 -0.21 -17.36
C TRP A 21 19.62 1.06 -18.08
N SER A 22 18.59 0.99 -18.92
CA SER A 22 18.18 2.16 -19.73
C SER A 22 17.49 3.25 -18.94
N VAL A 23 16.96 2.95 -17.75
CA VAL A 23 16.33 3.91 -16.85
C VAL A 23 17.15 4.02 -15.55
N PRO A 24 18.16 4.92 -15.49
CA PRO A 24 19.05 5.04 -14.32
C PRO A 24 18.32 5.34 -13.01
N ALA A 25 17.17 6.02 -13.10
CA ALA A 25 16.38 6.41 -11.94
C ALA A 25 15.97 5.21 -11.07
N HIS A 26 15.66 4.05 -11.65
CA HIS A 26 15.31 2.86 -10.87
C HIS A 26 16.48 2.41 -10.00
N MET A 27 17.68 2.32 -10.56
CA MET A 27 18.87 1.87 -9.83
C MET A 27 19.37 2.91 -8.81
N GLN A 28 19.10 4.19 -9.05
CA GLN A 28 19.51 5.27 -8.15
C GLN A 28 18.57 5.42 -6.95
N SER A 29 17.27 5.22 -7.15
CA SER A 29 16.23 5.57 -6.16
C SER A 29 15.54 4.38 -5.52
N MET A 30 15.60 3.18 -6.10
CA MET A 30 14.84 2.03 -5.60
C MET A 30 15.71 1.04 -4.85
N GLU A 31 15.07 0.30 -3.95
CA GLU A 31 15.58 -0.93 -3.40
C GLU A 31 15.43 -2.07 -4.41
N CYS A 32 16.39 -3.01 -4.45
CA CYS A 32 16.28 -4.19 -5.32
C CYS A 32 14.99 -4.97 -5.06
N TYR A 33 14.59 -5.08 -3.79
CA TYR A 33 13.39 -5.80 -3.37
C TYR A 33 12.09 -5.02 -3.66
N ALA A 34 12.14 -3.74 -4.04
CA ALA A 34 10.97 -3.04 -4.57
C ALA A 34 10.51 -3.64 -5.92
N CYS A 35 11.47 -4.13 -6.72
CA CYS A 35 11.20 -4.83 -7.97
C CYS A 35 11.01 -6.33 -7.76
N HIS A 36 11.77 -6.94 -6.86
CA HIS A 36 11.88 -8.40 -6.75
C HIS A 36 10.97 -9.03 -5.70
N ALA A 37 10.31 -8.28 -4.81
CA ALA A 37 9.31 -8.84 -3.90
C ALA A 37 8.00 -9.15 -4.63
N ASP A 38 7.67 -10.44 -4.73
CA ASP A 38 6.48 -10.89 -5.46
C ASP A 38 5.17 -10.52 -4.75
N TRP A 39 5.15 -10.62 -3.42
CA TRP A 39 3.98 -10.31 -2.59
C TRP A 39 4.38 -10.03 -1.13
N ALA A 40 3.49 -9.44 -0.35
CA ALA A 40 3.65 -9.32 1.11
C ALA A 40 2.32 -9.63 1.83
N PRO A 41 2.37 -10.24 3.02
CA PRO A 41 1.18 -10.38 3.85
C PRO A 41 0.77 -9.00 4.37
N GLN A 42 -0.49 -8.63 4.16
CA GLN A 42 -1.01 -7.28 4.44
C GLN A 42 -2.26 -7.37 5.32
N CYS A 43 -2.08 -7.16 6.62
CA CYS A 43 -3.14 -7.17 7.65
C CYS A 43 -3.76 -5.78 7.78
N TYR A 44 -4.97 -5.59 7.26
CA TYR A 44 -5.66 -4.30 7.33
C TYR A 44 -6.61 -4.23 8.52
N GLY A 45 -6.53 -3.14 9.29
CA GLY A 45 -7.41 -2.81 10.42
C GLY A 45 -7.44 -3.86 11.51
N CYS A 46 -6.59 -3.70 12.52
CA CYS A 46 -6.50 -4.54 13.70
C CYS A 46 -7.44 -4.03 14.80
N HIS A 47 -8.51 -4.78 15.07
CA HIS A 47 -9.47 -4.46 16.12
C HIS A 47 -9.03 -5.13 17.41
N VAL A 48 -8.51 -4.32 18.33
CA VAL A 48 -8.02 -4.78 19.62
C VAL A 48 -9.08 -4.49 20.68
N THR A 49 -9.55 -5.53 21.36
CA THR A 49 -10.42 -5.38 22.54
C THR A 49 -9.64 -5.73 23.79
N MET A 50 -9.60 -4.78 24.73
CA MET A 50 -9.10 -4.97 26.09
C MET A 50 -10.28 -5.05 27.05
N ASP A 51 -10.51 -6.22 27.63
CA ASP A 51 -11.67 -6.46 28.49
C ASP A 51 -11.26 -6.74 29.93
N TYR A 52 -11.46 -5.76 30.81
CA TYR A 52 -11.18 -5.84 32.25
C TYR A 52 -12.35 -6.37 33.07
N SER A 53 -13.52 -6.62 32.45
CA SER A 53 -14.72 -7.05 33.16
C SER A 53 -14.53 -8.43 33.79
N GLN A 54 -15.31 -8.71 34.84
CA GLN A 54 -15.36 -10.04 35.47
C GLN A 54 -13.99 -10.58 35.95
N GLY A 55 -13.06 -9.70 36.29
CA GLY A 55 -11.73 -10.10 36.77
C GLY A 55 -10.89 -10.83 35.71
N LYS A 56 -11.16 -10.59 34.41
CA LYS A 56 -10.37 -11.14 33.31
C LYS A 56 -8.90 -10.77 33.43
N MET A 57 -8.04 -11.72 33.10
CA MET A 57 -6.58 -11.63 33.14
C MET A 57 -6.01 -12.26 31.87
N ASP A 58 -4.86 -11.78 31.41
CA ASP A 58 -4.16 -12.32 30.25
C ASP A 58 -2.65 -12.15 30.40
N VAL A 59 -1.89 -12.81 29.51
CA VAL A 59 -0.43 -12.77 29.51
C VAL A 59 0.05 -11.34 29.31
N ASP A 60 0.90 -10.88 30.22
CA ASP A 60 1.50 -9.56 30.15
C ASP A 60 2.91 -9.67 29.57
N TRP A 61 3.03 -9.54 28.26
CA TRP A 61 4.31 -9.65 27.57
C TRP A 61 5.33 -8.59 28.01
N ILE A 62 4.88 -7.41 28.46
CA ILE A 62 5.80 -6.36 28.95
C ILE A 62 6.32 -6.74 30.33
N THR A 63 5.44 -7.16 31.23
CA THR A 63 5.84 -7.60 32.57
C THR A 63 6.74 -8.84 32.51
N ASN A 64 6.46 -9.80 31.62
CA ASN A 64 7.34 -10.95 31.38
C ASN A 64 8.70 -10.53 30.81
N ALA A 65 8.73 -9.66 29.80
CA ALA A 65 9.99 -9.18 29.22
C ALA A 65 10.90 -8.48 30.25
N ASN A 66 10.30 -7.82 31.25
CA ASN A 66 11.03 -7.16 32.34
C ASN A 66 11.33 -8.07 33.54
N SER A 67 10.95 -9.35 33.50
CA SER A 67 11.13 -10.29 34.61
C SER A 67 12.34 -11.22 34.43
N ALA A 68 13.29 -10.87 33.57
CA ALA A 68 14.45 -11.72 33.28
C ALA A 68 15.23 -12.03 34.56
N GLY A 69 15.42 -13.31 34.85
CA GLY A 69 16.17 -13.80 35.99
C GLY A 69 17.69 -13.79 35.77
N PRO A 70 18.47 -14.22 36.78
CA PRO A 70 19.93 -14.36 36.66
C PRO A 70 20.37 -15.37 35.58
N ASP A 71 19.49 -16.29 35.18
CA ASP A 71 19.70 -17.24 34.08
C ASP A 71 19.37 -16.65 32.69
N GLY A 72 18.92 -15.39 32.64
CA GLY A 72 18.52 -14.70 31.42
C GLY A 72 17.14 -15.10 30.90
N LEU A 73 16.40 -15.98 31.59
CA LEU A 73 15.06 -16.39 31.19
C LEU A 73 14.01 -15.47 31.82
N THR A 74 12.98 -15.15 31.04
CA THR A 74 11.77 -14.46 31.50
C THR A 74 10.80 -15.46 32.13
N ALA A 75 9.76 -14.97 32.82
CA ALA A 75 8.82 -15.83 33.55
C ALA A 75 7.95 -16.73 32.65
N ASP A 76 7.91 -16.46 31.35
CA ASP A 76 7.32 -17.30 30.30
C ASP A 76 8.33 -18.27 29.64
N GLY A 77 9.61 -18.24 30.02
CA GLY A 77 10.66 -19.09 29.44
C GLY A 77 10.51 -20.60 29.72
N PRO A 78 10.15 -21.04 30.95
CA PRO A 78 9.97 -22.46 31.22
C PRO A 78 8.85 -23.09 30.39
N VAL A 79 9.03 -24.31 29.92
CA VAL A 79 7.99 -25.02 29.16
C VAL A 79 6.76 -25.27 30.04
N GLY A 80 5.59 -24.88 29.55
CA GLY A 80 4.30 -25.13 30.23
C GLY A 80 3.81 -24.00 31.14
N THR A 81 4.54 -22.89 31.25
CA THR A 81 4.01 -21.64 31.83
C THR A 81 3.49 -20.71 30.73
N ASN A 82 2.51 -19.88 31.08
CA ASN A 82 2.03 -18.79 30.22
C ASN A 82 2.62 -17.43 30.65
N GLY A 83 3.62 -17.44 31.52
CA GLY A 83 4.22 -16.25 32.10
C GLY A 83 3.34 -15.53 33.13
N LEU A 84 3.81 -14.34 33.50
CA LEU A 84 3.09 -13.40 34.34
C LEU A 84 1.86 -12.86 33.62
N LYS A 85 0.78 -12.66 34.38
CA LYS A 85 -0.48 -12.14 33.88
C LYS A 85 -0.81 -10.81 34.54
N SER A 86 -1.49 -9.94 33.82
CA SER A 86 -2.05 -8.71 34.36
C SER A 86 -3.54 -8.60 34.05
N PRO A 87 -4.29 -7.71 34.76
CA PRO A 87 -5.71 -7.52 34.52
C PRO A 87 -6.01 -7.08 33.09
N GLY A 88 -7.13 -7.56 32.57
CA GLY A 88 -7.57 -7.35 31.20
C GLY A 88 -7.32 -8.58 30.34
N LYS A 89 -8.29 -8.94 29.51
CA LYS A 89 -8.12 -9.92 28.43
C LYS A 89 -7.96 -9.20 27.10
N ALA A 90 -6.86 -9.46 26.41
CA ALA A 90 -6.65 -8.97 25.06
C ALA A 90 -7.32 -9.92 24.07
N SER A 91 -7.92 -9.36 23.03
CA SER A 91 -8.35 -10.12 21.86
C SER A 91 -8.21 -9.25 20.62
N GLU A 92 -7.82 -9.89 19.52
CA GLU A 92 -7.58 -9.24 18.24
C GLU A 92 -8.47 -9.87 17.17
N THR A 93 -9.10 -9.03 16.36
CA THR A 93 -9.64 -9.43 15.05
C THR A 93 -9.08 -8.52 13.97
N ARG A 94 -9.18 -8.94 12.71
CA ARG A 94 -8.68 -8.19 11.56
C ARG A 94 -9.81 -7.89 10.60
N SER A 95 -9.75 -6.74 9.93
CA SER A 95 -10.77 -6.37 8.95
C SER A 95 -10.65 -7.23 7.71
N TYR A 96 -9.45 -7.34 7.15
CA TYR A 96 -9.14 -8.26 6.06
C TYR A 96 -7.62 -8.48 5.94
N LEU A 97 -7.25 -9.57 5.25
CA LEU A 97 -5.86 -9.96 5.02
C LEU A 97 -5.66 -10.28 3.54
N ARG A 98 -4.53 -9.86 2.98
CA ARG A 98 -4.18 -10.09 1.57
C ARG A 98 -2.73 -10.54 1.42
N TRP A 99 -2.47 -11.39 0.43
CA TRP A 99 -1.15 -11.87 0.02
C TRP A 99 -0.93 -11.50 -1.44
N GLU A 100 -0.71 -10.21 -1.67
CA GLU A 100 -0.62 -9.66 -3.00
C GLU A 100 0.49 -8.63 -3.05
N THR A 101 0.66 -7.98 -4.19
CA THR A 101 1.74 -7.03 -4.38
C THR A 101 1.56 -5.81 -3.44
N PRO A 102 2.60 -5.42 -2.70
CA PRO A 102 2.52 -4.34 -1.72
C PRO A 102 2.43 -2.94 -2.35
N VAL A 103 1.97 -1.99 -1.55
CA VAL A 103 2.08 -0.55 -1.81
C VAL A 103 3.56 -0.17 -1.90
N LEU A 104 3.93 0.90 -2.61
CA LEU A 104 5.29 1.44 -2.60
C LEU A 104 5.34 2.76 -1.82
N GLY A 105 6.49 3.03 -1.21
CA GLY A 105 6.78 4.27 -0.49
C GLY A 105 8.28 4.47 -0.36
N ILE A 106 8.69 5.34 0.56
CA ILE A 106 10.09 5.68 0.83
C ILE A 106 10.49 5.11 2.19
N ASN A 107 11.60 4.37 2.25
CA ASN A 107 12.16 3.87 3.51
C ASN A 107 13.00 4.94 4.24
N GLY A 108 13.55 4.58 5.40
CA GLY A 108 14.41 5.47 6.19
C GLY A 108 15.71 5.89 5.51
N GLU A 109 16.12 5.20 4.45
CA GLU A 109 17.30 5.54 3.63
C GLU A 109 16.95 6.43 2.42
N GLY A 110 15.68 6.84 2.28
CA GLY A 110 15.23 7.67 1.17
C GLY A 110 15.02 6.91 -0.14
N ARG A 111 14.92 5.56 -0.10
CA ARG A 111 14.75 4.71 -1.28
C ARG A 111 13.33 4.17 -1.41
N VAL A 112 12.90 3.96 -2.65
CA VAL A 112 11.62 3.32 -2.97
C VAL A 112 11.63 1.88 -2.47
N THR A 113 10.64 1.55 -1.66
CA THR A 113 10.53 0.28 -0.93
C THR A 113 9.08 -0.22 -0.95
N PRO A 114 8.84 -1.54 -0.86
CA PRO A 114 7.55 -2.08 -0.48
C PRO A 114 7.10 -1.60 0.90
N LEU A 115 5.82 -1.30 1.02
CA LEU A 115 5.14 -1.03 2.28
C LEU A 115 4.12 -2.13 2.56
N MET A 116 3.99 -2.51 3.82
CA MET A 116 2.86 -3.30 4.31
C MET A 116 2.12 -2.50 5.40
N PRO A 117 0.84 -2.77 5.65
CA PRO A 117 0.17 -2.27 6.84
C PRO A 117 1.01 -2.57 8.08
N GLY A 118 1.35 -1.51 8.82
CA GLY A 118 1.92 -1.63 10.15
C GLY A 118 0.80 -1.81 11.17
N CYS A 119 0.94 -1.18 12.32
CA CYS A 119 -0.11 -1.17 13.32
C CYS A 119 -1.26 -0.24 12.89
N GLN A 120 -2.38 -0.83 12.44
CA GLN A 120 -3.64 -0.11 12.16
C GLN A 120 -4.65 -0.38 13.27
N VAL A 121 -4.41 0.18 14.46
CA VAL A 121 -5.11 -0.23 15.68
C VAL A 121 -6.41 0.53 15.87
N ILE A 122 -7.50 -0.23 16.04
CA ILE A 122 -8.83 0.24 16.38
C ILE A 122 -9.19 -0.39 17.73
N SER A 123 -9.23 0.40 18.80
CA SER A 123 -9.33 -0.12 20.16
C SER A 123 -10.75 -0.05 20.72
N THR A 124 -11.18 -1.12 21.37
CA THR A 124 -12.31 -1.14 22.30
C THR A 124 -11.82 -1.50 23.69
N VAL A 125 -12.23 -0.74 24.71
CA VAL A 125 -11.84 -0.97 26.10
C VAL A 125 -13.10 -1.15 26.93
N ILE A 126 -13.19 -2.27 27.63
CA ILE A 126 -14.29 -2.61 28.53
C ILE A 126 -13.77 -2.55 29.97
N GLY A 127 -14.39 -1.72 30.80
CA GLY A 127 -14.03 -1.50 32.19
C GLY A 127 -14.34 -2.69 33.10
N LYS A 128 -13.84 -2.64 34.34
CA LYS A 128 -14.04 -3.69 35.34
C LYS A 128 -15.51 -3.97 35.66
N ASP A 129 -16.34 -2.94 35.58
CA ASP A 129 -17.80 -2.98 35.77
C ASP A 129 -18.57 -3.41 34.51
N GLY A 130 -17.88 -3.67 33.40
CA GLY A 130 -18.48 -4.01 32.11
C GLY A 130 -18.86 -2.80 31.25
N SER A 131 -18.61 -1.56 31.70
CA SER A 131 -18.84 -0.36 30.91
C SER A 131 -17.88 -0.27 29.71
N VAL A 132 -18.33 0.30 28.59
CA VAL A 132 -17.47 0.52 27.42
C VAL A 132 -16.76 1.87 27.57
N LEU A 133 -15.49 1.84 27.93
CA LEU A 133 -14.66 3.03 28.15
C LEU A 133 -14.14 3.65 26.84
N ALA A 134 -13.93 2.81 25.83
CA ALA A 134 -13.63 3.22 24.47
C ALA A 134 -14.27 2.22 23.50
N LYS A 135 -14.85 2.70 22.40
CA LYS A 135 -15.45 1.87 21.36
C LYS A 135 -14.86 2.27 20.01
N ASN A 136 -14.30 1.30 19.28
CA ASN A 136 -13.76 1.49 17.93
C ASN A 136 -12.89 2.76 17.80
N LYS A 137 -12.03 3.01 18.79
CA LYS A 137 -11.26 4.24 18.92
C LYS A 137 -9.96 4.11 18.13
N ILE A 138 -9.74 5.05 17.21
CA ILE A 138 -8.42 5.32 16.64
C ILE A 138 -7.77 6.44 17.46
N TRP A 139 -6.61 6.13 18.03
CA TRP A 139 -5.78 7.07 18.78
C TRP A 139 -4.97 7.92 17.82
N ASN A 140 -4.65 9.15 18.20
CA ASN A 140 -3.78 10.00 17.38
C ASN A 140 -2.33 9.81 17.81
N THR A 141 -1.41 9.94 16.87
CA THR A 141 0.02 10.13 17.09
C THR A 141 0.39 11.59 16.77
N PRO A 142 1.62 12.05 17.05
CA PRO A 142 2.07 13.38 16.62
C PRO A 142 1.92 13.62 15.10
N GLU A 143 2.00 12.57 14.29
CA GLU A 143 1.94 12.60 12.82
C GLU A 143 0.50 12.50 12.27
N GLY A 144 -0.51 12.23 13.13
CA GLY A 144 -1.91 12.17 12.72
C GLY A 144 -2.69 11.04 13.36
N LYS A 145 -3.42 10.26 12.55
CA LYS A 145 -4.16 9.08 13.03
C LYS A 145 -3.16 7.94 13.25
N GLY A 146 -3.31 7.20 14.35
CA GLY A 146 -2.48 6.03 14.72
C GLY A 146 -2.78 4.80 13.87
N VAL A 147 -2.74 4.99 12.56
CA VAL A 147 -2.77 3.96 11.53
C VAL A 147 -1.49 4.12 10.72
N ASP A 148 -0.81 3.01 10.44
CA ASP A 148 0.54 3.03 9.87
C ASP A 148 0.66 2.08 8.67
N HIS A 149 1.57 2.43 7.76
CA HIS A 149 2.22 1.50 6.85
C HIS A 149 3.74 1.54 7.06
N SER A 150 4.36 0.38 7.12
CA SER A 150 5.78 0.26 7.40
C SER A 150 6.54 -0.25 6.18
N PRO A 151 7.71 0.34 5.87
CA PRO A 151 8.70 -0.25 4.96
C PRO A 151 9.00 -1.70 5.31
N VAL A 152 9.03 -2.56 4.30
CA VAL A 152 9.29 -3.99 4.49
C VAL A 152 10.12 -4.56 3.34
N GLN A 153 11.10 -5.39 3.70
CA GLN A 153 11.72 -6.35 2.80
C GLN A 153 11.07 -7.73 3.05
N PRO A 154 10.05 -8.13 2.28
CA PRO A 154 9.41 -9.41 2.52
C PRO A 154 10.31 -10.57 2.06
N HIS A 155 10.14 -11.75 2.66
CA HIS A 155 10.85 -12.99 2.30
C HIS A 155 10.32 -13.64 1.01
N THR A 156 9.93 -12.83 0.03
CA THR A 156 9.21 -13.24 -1.19
C THR A 156 9.96 -12.75 -2.44
N ALA A 157 11.28 -12.57 -2.30
CA ALA A 157 12.14 -12.16 -3.39
C ALA A 157 12.20 -13.25 -4.48
N GLY A 158 11.67 -12.94 -5.65
CA GLY A 158 11.58 -13.83 -6.81
C GLY A 158 12.61 -13.54 -7.88
N ARG A 159 12.79 -14.50 -8.80
CA ARG A 159 13.61 -14.32 -10.01
C ARG A 159 12.94 -13.45 -11.06
N HIS A 160 11.63 -13.26 -10.95
CA HIS A 160 10.85 -12.40 -11.83
C HIS A 160 10.57 -11.10 -11.08
N ALA A 161 10.94 -9.98 -11.69
CA ALA A 161 10.58 -8.68 -11.15
C ALA A 161 9.09 -8.40 -11.44
N ARG A 162 8.49 -7.53 -10.64
CA ARG A 162 7.17 -6.95 -10.90
C ARG A 162 7.12 -6.34 -12.32
N THR A 163 5.98 -6.46 -12.98
CA THR A 163 5.78 -5.84 -14.29
C THR A 163 5.72 -4.31 -14.16
N CYS A 164 5.96 -3.59 -15.25
CA CYS A 164 5.85 -2.14 -15.27
C CYS A 164 4.48 -1.66 -14.77
N GLU A 165 3.40 -2.31 -15.21
CA GLU A 165 2.02 -1.98 -14.85
C GLU A 165 1.75 -2.16 -13.35
N SER A 166 2.42 -3.13 -12.72
CA SER A 166 2.30 -3.38 -11.29
C SER A 166 2.70 -2.15 -10.45
N CYS A 167 3.61 -1.31 -10.95
CA CYS A 167 4.08 -0.12 -10.27
C CYS A 167 3.50 1.18 -10.88
N HIS A 168 3.40 1.24 -12.20
CA HIS A 168 3.08 2.45 -12.95
C HIS A 168 1.59 2.62 -13.29
N SER A 169 0.84 1.52 -13.32
CA SER A 169 -0.59 1.51 -13.70
C SER A 169 -1.48 0.99 -12.58
N ASN A 170 -0.96 0.97 -11.35
CA ASN A 170 -1.66 0.40 -10.20
C ASN A 170 -1.86 1.46 -9.11
N PRO A 171 -3.10 1.92 -8.85
CA PRO A 171 -3.37 2.92 -7.83
C PRO A 171 -2.93 2.46 -6.43
N LYS A 172 -2.95 1.15 -6.17
CA LYS A 172 -2.46 0.59 -4.90
C LYS A 172 -0.96 0.80 -4.75
N ALA A 173 -0.17 0.54 -5.79
CA ALA A 173 1.28 0.73 -5.73
C ALA A 173 1.65 2.19 -5.46
N LEU A 174 0.86 3.13 -6.00
CA LEU A 174 1.00 4.57 -5.80
C LEU A 174 0.49 5.06 -4.43
N GLY A 175 -0.12 4.18 -3.63
CA GLY A 175 -0.61 4.51 -2.30
C GLY A 175 -2.04 5.07 -2.25
N TYR A 176 -2.78 5.06 -3.36
CA TYR A 176 -4.18 5.51 -3.41
C TYR A 176 -5.19 4.46 -2.94
N GLY A 177 -4.70 3.30 -2.50
CA GLY A 177 -5.50 2.18 -2.06
C GLY A 177 -5.88 1.23 -3.19
N ILE A 178 -6.38 0.07 -2.79
CA ILE A 178 -6.86 -0.98 -3.69
C ILE A 178 -7.96 -0.38 -4.56
N GLU A 179 -7.76 -0.43 -5.88
CA GLU A 179 -8.73 0.10 -6.85
C GLU A 179 -9.06 1.59 -6.61
N GLY A 180 -8.08 2.36 -6.13
CA GLY A 180 -8.24 3.77 -5.78
C GLY A 180 -8.99 4.03 -4.47
N GLY A 181 -9.14 3.01 -3.62
CA GLY A 181 -9.85 3.09 -2.34
C GLY A 181 -11.37 3.14 -2.49
N ARG A 182 -11.91 2.62 -3.61
CA ARG A 182 -13.34 2.71 -3.94
C ARG A 182 -14.25 1.77 -3.16
N PHE A 183 -13.72 0.66 -2.63
CA PHE A 183 -14.54 -0.45 -2.14
C PHE A 183 -14.71 -0.48 -0.63
N MET A 184 -13.67 -0.13 0.14
CA MET A 184 -13.71 -0.22 1.60
C MET A 184 -13.87 1.18 2.22
N GLY A 185 -14.89 1.92 1.79
CA GLY A 185 -15.25 3.22 2.33
C GLY A 185 -16.40 3.18 3.35
N GLY A 186 -16.72 4.31 3.96
CA GLY A 186 -17.94 4.45 4.77
C GLY A 186 -17.84 3.93 6.21
N TYR A 187 -16.64 3.55 6.67
CA TYR A 187 -16.40 3.03 8.02
C TYR A 187 -16.85 3.95 9.15
N GLN A 188 -17.03 5.25 8.90
CA GLN A 188 -17.58 6.20 9.86
C GLN A 188 -19.05 5.94 10.24
N ASN A 189 -19.75 5.08 9.48
CA ASN A 189 -21.15 4.73 9.70
C ASN A 189 -21.30 3.26 10.06
N ASP A 190 -22.39 2.93 10.75
CA ASP A 190 -22.76 1.54 10.97
C ASP A 190 -23.08 0.87 9.62
N LEU A 191 -22.52 -0.31 9.38
CA LEU A 191 -22.87 -1.15 8.25
C LEU A 191 -24.07 -2.01 8.61
N ILE A 192 -25.15 -1.81 7.88
CA ILE A 192 -26.36 -2.61 7.93
C ILE A 192 -26.54 -3.31 6.57
N VAL A 193 -26.48 -4.63 6.57
CA VAL A 193 -26.75 -5.48 5.41
C VAL A 193 -28.13 -6.10 5.60
N ASP A 194 -29.11 -5.54 4.90
CA ASP A 194 -30.50 -5.97 4.97
C ASP A 194 -31.24 -5.64 3.66
N LEU A 195 -32.51 -6.04 3.53
CA LEU A 195 -33.33 -5.69 2.38
C LEU A 195 -33.49 -4.16 2.29
N GLN A 196 -33.07 -3.57 1.18
CA GLN A 196 -33.12 -2.13 0.93
C GLN A 196 -33.94 -1.81 -0.32
N ASP A 197 -34.56 -0.62 -0.33
CA ASP A 197 -35.14 -0.07 -1.55
C ASP A 197 -34.06 0.47 -2.50
N ALA A 198 -34.46 0.94 -3.69
CA ALA A 198 -33.55 1.50 -4.69
C ALA A 198 -32.82 2.78 -4.22
N LYS A 199 -33.19 3.36 -3.08
CA LYS A 199 -32.57 4.55 -2.48
C LYS A 199 -31.64 4.19 -1.31
N GLY A 200 -31.51 2.91 -0.97
CA GLY A 200 -30.70 2.42 0.15
C GLY A 200 -31.41 2.46 1.50
N THR A 201 -32.74 2.67 1.53
CA THR A 201 -33.52 2.67 2.77
C THR A 201 -33.74 1.23 3.22
N VAL A 202 -33.35 0.90 4.46
CA VAL A 202 -33.61 -0.42 5.06
C VAL A 202 -35.11 -0.62 5.24
N LEU A 203 -35.65 -1.67 4.60
CA LEU A 203 -37.08 -1.96 4.55
C LEU A 203 -37.61 -2.67 5.81
N PRO A 204 -36.87 -3.61 6.44
CA PRO A 204 -37.35 -4.26 7.66
C PRO A 204 -37.47 -3.29 8.84
N GLY A 205 -38.58 -3.40 9.59
CA GLY A 205 -38.80 -2.60 10.80
C GLY A 205 -37.85 -2.94 11.97
N LYS A 206 -37.06 -4.01 11.84
CA LYS A 206 -35.98 -4.37 12.76
C LYS A 206 -34.79 -4.84 11.95
N SER A 207 -33.65 -4.18 12.13
CA SER A 207 -32.38 -4.53 11.53
C SER A 207 -31.31 -4.69 12.60
N ARG A 208 -30.23 -5.38 12.25
CA ARG A 208 -29.05 -5.56 13.11
C ARG A 208 -27.86 -4.90 12.44
N ILE A 209 -27.01 -4.25 13.24
CA ILE A 209 -25.72 -3.74 12.78
C ILE A 209 -24.76 -4.93 12.61
N GLN A 210 -24.22 -5.12 11.41
CA GLN A 210 -23.22 -6.14 11.12
C GLN A 210 -21.81 -5.65 11.46
N SER A 211 -21.50 -4.39 11.15
CA SER A 211 -20.24 -3.75 11.53
C SER A 211 -20.50 -2.38 12.16
N PRO A 212 -20.16 -2.16 13.43
CA PRO A 212 -20.31 -0.85 14.05
C PRO A 212 -19.37 0.19 13.47
N ALA A 213 -19.79 1.44 13.47
CA ALA A 213 -19.02 2.58 13.02
C ALA A 213 -17.65 2.69 13.72
N ILE A 214 -16.67 3.17 12.95
CA ILE A 214 -15.34 3.58 13.39
C ILE A 214 -15.21 5.06 12.99
N PRO A 215 -15.68 6.01 13.84
CA PRO A 215 -15.90 7.40 13.42
C PRO A 215 -14.69 8.14 12.83
N LYS A 216 -13.47 7.72 13.20
CA LYS A 216 -12.22 8.32 12.72
C LYS A 216 -11.62 7.65 11.48
N LEU A 217 -12.19 6.53 11.02
CA LEU A 217 -11.75 5.87 9.80
C LEU A 217 -12.57 6.40 8.62
N ASP A 218 -12.04 7.45 7.98
CA ASP A 218 -12.69 8.20 6.90
C ASP A 218 -12.16 7.85 5.50
N HIS A 219 -11.35 6.80 5.41
CA HIS A 219 -10.72 6.34 4.18
C HIS A 219 -10.58 4.81 4.20
N ASP A 220 -10.32 4.26 3.02
CA ASP A 220 -9.96 2.86 2.83
C ASP A 220 -8.62 2.55 3.53
N LEU A 221 -8.57 1.48 4.32
CA LEU A 221 -7.40 1.09 5.13
C LEU A 221 -6.13 0.82 4.31
N SER A 222 -6.26 0.60 2.99
CA SER A 222 -5.12 0.42 2.08
C SER A 222 -4.61 1.71 1.45
N ARG A 223 -5.28 2.83 1.69
CA ARG A 223 -4.91 4.14 1.16
C ARG A 223 -4.01 4.87 2.15
N ILE A 224 -2.84 5.30 1.67
CA ILE A 224 -1.85 6.03 2.48
C ILE A 224 -1.74 7.50 2.08
N VAL A 225 -2.14 7.84 0.85
CA VAL A 225 -2.04 9.18 0.28
C VAL A 225 -3.20 9.44 -0.67
N THR A 226 -3.57 10.71 -0.85
CA THR A 226 -4.53 11.14 -1.86
C THR A 226 -3.82 11.49 -3.19
N PRO A 227 -4.54 11.52 -4.33
CA PRO A 227 -3.96 11.93 -5.62
C PRO A 227 -3.27 13.30 -5.59
N ASP A 228 -3.80 14.25 -4.83
CA ASP A 228 -3.25 15.60 -4.59
C ASP A 228 -2.10 15.63 -3.57
N GLY A 229 -1.71 14.48 -3.01
CA GLY A 229 -0.52 14.34 -2.17
C GLY A 229 -0.72 14.54 -0.68
N LYS A 230 -1.97 14.61 -0.20
CA LYS A 230 -2.26 14.60 1.23
C LYS A 230 -2.04 13.20 1.81
N GLN A 231 -1.10 13.08 2.74
CA GLN A 231 -0.88 11.86 3.49
C GLN A 231 -2.04 11.60 4.47
N LEU A 232 -2.47 10.34 4.56
CA LEU A 232 -3.63 9.92 5.38
C LEU A 232 -3.23 9.10 6.61
N VAL A 233 -2.09 8.43 6.55
CA VAL A 233 -1.59 7.50 7.58
C VAL A 233 -0.09 7.73 7.78
N SER A 234 0.45 7.31 8.92
CA SER A 234 1.90 7.31 9.12
C SER A 234 2.58 6.33 8.16
N VAL A 235 3.75 6.70 7.66
CA VAL A 235 4.57 5.83 6.83
C VAL A 235 6.00 5.87 7.31
N GLY A 236 6.46 4.82 7.98
CA GLY A 236 7.85 4.74 8.46
C GLY A 236 8.24 5.89 9.40
N SER A 237 7.33 6.33 10.27
CA SER A 237 7.47 7.52 11.14
C SER A 237 8.68 7.54 12.08
N HIS A 238 9.40 6.43 12.19
CA HIS A 238 10.63 6.31 12.95
C HIS A 238 11.84 6.98 12.25
N TRP A 239 11.76 7.25 10.95
CA TRP A 239 12.87 7.78 10.15
C TRP A 239 12.48 9.06 9.41
N PRO A 240 13.32 10.12 9.39
CA PRO A 240 12.98 11.41 8.78
C PRO A 240 12.69 11.37 7.28
N LEU A 241 13.28 10.41 6.56
CA LEU A 241 13.09 10.27 5.11
C LEU A 241 11.90 9.36 4.74
N GLY A 242 11.31 8.68 5.72
CA GLY A 242 10.20 7.76 5.51
C GLY A 242 8.93 8.49 5.10
N GLY A 243 8.18 7.91 4.17
CA GLY A 243 6.95 8.55 3.69
C GLY A 243 6.27 7.81 2.54
N PRO A 244 5.07 8.27 2.14
CA PRO A 244 4.49 7.87 0.86
C PRO A 244 5.41 8.31 -0.30
N LEU A 245 5.20 7.75 -1.49
CA LEU A 245 5.90 8.24 -2.69
C LEU A 245 5.65 9.75 -2.88
N PRO A 246 6.70 10.57 -3.13
CA PRO A 246 6.55 12.00 -3.38
C PRO A 246 5.61 12.28 -4.54
N GLN A 247 4.87 13.39 -4.48
CA GLN A 247 3.90 13.80 -5.52
C GLN A 247 4.53 13.76 -6.93
N GLN A 248 5.68 14.40 -7.11
CA GLN A 248 6.39 14.43 -8.38
C GLN A 248 6.79 13.02 -8.88
N MET A 249 7.08 12.08 -7.98
CA MET A 249 7.40 10.71 -8.35
C MET A 249 6.14 9.97 -8.83
N ARG A 250 5.01 10.10 -8.11
CA ARG A 250 3.74 9.50 -8.51
C ARG A 250 3.26 10.01 -9.87
N GLU A 251 3.33 11.33 -10.10
CA GLU A 251 2.97 11.95 -11.38
C GLU A 251 3.81 11.43 -12.55
N LYS A 252 5.11 11.13 -12.31
CA LYS A 252 5.98 10.50 -13.32
C LYS A 252 5.61 9.03 -13.53
N MET A 253 5.32 8.32 -12.45
CA MET A 253 4.99 6.89 -12.50
C MET A 253 3.68 6.62 -13.24
N GLU A 254 2.63 7.39 -12.95
CA GLU A 254 1.28 7.25 -13.54
C GLU A 254 1.25 7.38 -15.06
N ARG A 255 2.21 8.12 -15.64
CA ARG A 255 2.29 8.35 -17.08
C ARG A 255 2.82 7.14 -17.85
N THR A 256 3.59 6.26 -17.21
CA THR A 256 4.23 5.14 -17.91
C THR A 256 3.22 4.11 -18.41
N GLY A 257 2.06 3.96 -17.75
CA GLY A 257 1.01 3.02 -18.15
C GLY A 257 0.41 3.27 -19.54
N LEU A 258 0.40 4.52 -20.00
CA LEU A 258 -0.04 4.92 -21.34
C LEU A 258 1.06 4.83 -22.41
N CYS A 259 2.31 4.57 -21.99
CA CYS A 259 3.52 4.88 -22.76
C CYS A 259 4.44 3.67 -23.00
N MET A 260 4.03 2.45 -22.62
CA MET A 260 4.80 1.21 -22.76
C MET A 260 5.38 1.01 -24.18
N GLY A 261 4.64 1.41 -25.22
CA GLY A 261 5.10 1.31 -26.62
C GLY A 261 6.36 2.14 -26.92
N CYS A 262 6.50 3.33 -26.33
CA CYS A 262 7.72 4.13 -26.42
C CYS A 262 8.76 3.69 -25.37
N HIS A 263 8.32 3.29 -24.17
CA HIS A 263 9.22 2.85 -23.11
C HIS A 263 10.00 1.56 -23.47
N GLN A 264 9.41 0.65 -24.24
CA GLN A 264 10.15 -0.52 -24.76
C GLN A 264 11.29 -0.14 -25.71
N LYS A 265 11.23 1.06 -26.31
CA LYS A 265 12.29 1.62 -27.16
C LYS A 265 13.37 2.33 -26.37
N GLN A 266 13.38 2.35 -25.03
CA GLN A 266 14.40 3.04 -24.23
C GLN A 266 15.84 2.54 -24.48
N ALA A 267 16.01 1.35 -25.04
CA ALA A 267 17.33 0.84 -25.46
C ALA A 267 17.71 1.22 -26.92
N ASP A 268 16.82 1.85 -27.68
CA ASP A 268 17.00 2.21 -29.09
C ASP A 268 17.43 3.69 -29.21
N GLU A 269 18.73 3.94 -29.12
CA GLU A 269 19.30 5.29 -29.19
C GLU A 269 18.94 6.01 -30.50
N ALA A 270 18.93 5.28 -31.62
CA ALA A 270 18.60 5.85 -32.92
C ALA A 270 17.14 6.33 -33.00
N PHE A 271 16.23 5.62 -32.34
CA PHE A 271 14.85 6.05 -32.18
C PHE A 271 14.78 7.33 -31.33
N TRP A 272 15.40 7.35 -30.14
CA TRP A 272 15.31 8.51 -29.24
C TRP A 272 16.00 9.75 -29.78
N ASN A 273 17.10 9.62 -30.50
CA ASN A 273 17.73 10.74 -31.21
C ASN A 273 16.79 11.45 -32.20
N LYS A 274 15.72 10.77 -32.65
CA LYS A 274 14.72 11.35 -33.57
C LYS A 274 13.50 11.94 -32.87
N VAL A 275 13.15 11.46 -31.68
CA VAL A 275 11.86 11.77 -31.03
C VAL A 275 11.99 12.44 -29.66
N ALA A 276 13.17 12.40 -29.04
CA ALA A 276 13.42 13.07 -27.77
C ALA A 276 13.55 14.59 -27.97
N GLU A 277 13.02 15.34 -27.02
CA GLU A 277 13.27 16.77 -26.85
C GLU A 277 13.81 16.99 -25.44
N ASP A 278 14.63 18.02 -25.27
CA ASP A 278 15.19 18.38 -23.97
C ASP A 278 14.09 18.80 -22.98
N GLY A 279 14.23 18.38 -21.73
CA GLY A 279 13.33 18.75 -20.64
C GLY A 279 12.20 17.76 -20.36
N TRP A 280 11.26 18.17 -19.52
CA TRP A 280 10.10 17.37 -19.13
C TRP A 280 8.83 17.93 -19.75
N ARG A 281 8.07 17.09 -20.47
CA ARG A 281 6.72 17.45 -20.93
C ARG A 281 5.74 17.29 -19.78
N ASP A 282 4.93 18.29 -19.50
CA ASP A 282 3.80 18.15 -18.58
C ASP A 282 2.65 17.33 -19.23
N ASN A 283 1.50 17.24 -18.55
CA ASN A 283 0.37 16.44 -19.04
C ASN A 283 -0.20 16.98 -20.35
N GLU A 284 -0.29 18.30 -20.49
CA GLU A 284 -0.89 18.95 -21.66
C GLU A 284 0.03 18.78 -22.88
N ALA A 285 1.32 19.10 -22.72
CA ALA A 285 2.33 18.90 -23.75
C ALA A 285 2.44 17.42 -24.17
N HIS A 286 2.22 16.48 -23.25
CA HIS A 286 2.20 15.06 -23.55
C HIS A 286 0.95 14.64 -24.32
N GLN A 287 -0.24 15.11 -23.92
CA GLN A 287 -1.49 14.86 -24.64
C GLN A 287 -1.42 15.40 -26.08
N ASP A 288 -0.82 16.57 -26.28
CA ASP A 288 -0.60 17.15 -27.60
C ASP A 288 0.32 16.31 -28.48
N LEU A 289 1.39 15.75 -27.90
CA LEU A 289 2.28 14.83 -28.64
C LEU A 289 1.53 13.56 -29.06
N MET A 290 0.74 12.97 -28.16
CA MET A 290 -0.05 11.79 -28.48
C MET A 290 -1.09 12.06 -29.55
N LYS A 291 -1.77 13.22 -29.48
CA LYS A 291 -2.68 13.68 -30.53
C LYS A 291 -1.97 13.74 -31.89
N LYS A 292 -0.82 14.42 -31.96
CA LYS A 292 -0.01 14.50 -33.20
C LYS A 292 0.39 13.12 -33.72
N ALA A 293 0.79 12.21 -32.84
CA ALA A 293 1.17 10.85 -33.21
C ALA A 293 -0.02 10.06 -33.80
N VAL A 294 -1.21 10.18 -33.21
CA VAL A 294 -2.44 9.53 -33.71
C VAL A 294 -2.89 10.15 -35.03
N GLU A 295 -2.83 11.48 -35.18
CA GLU A 295 -3.13 12.17 -36.44
C GLU A 295 -2.17 11.75 -37.57
N ALA A 296 -0.86 11.68 -37.29
CA ALA A 296 0.13 11.19 -38.25
C ALA A 296 -0.08 9.71 -38.61
N TYR A 297 -0.49 8.88 -37.64
CA TYR A 297 -0.85 7.50 -37.90
C TYR A 297 -2.08 7.40 -38.81
N ALA A 298 -3.12 8.20 -38.54
CA ALA A 298 -4.33 8.25 -39.35
C ALA A 298 -4.05 8.72 -40.79
N ALA A 299 -3.22 9.74 -40.97
CA ALA A 299 -2.84 10.27 -42.29
C ALA A 299 -2.13 9.21 -43.18
N ASN A 300 -1.46 8.24 -42.56
CA ASN A 300 -0.77 7.15 -43.26
C ASN A 300 -1.65 5.92 -43.50
N ARG A 301 -2.96 5.98 -43.18
CA ARG A 301 -3.91 4.90 -43.48
C ARG A 301 -4.86 5.34 -44.59
N PRO A 302 -5.10 4.48 -45.60
CA PRO A 302 -6.20 4.72 -46.53
C PRO A 302 -7.51 4.69 -45.74
N ALA A 303 -8.40 5.64 -46.00
CA ALA A 303 -9.75 5.59 -45.47
C ALA A 303 -10.42 4.31 -45.99
N GLU A 304 -10.73 3.35 -45.11
CA GLU A 304 -11.63 2.27 -45.48
C GLU A 304 -12.96 2.90 -45.88
N ARG A 305 -13.40 2.62 -47.11
CA ARG A 305 -14.76 2.92 -47.54
C ARG A 305 -15.70 2.21 -46.57
N THR A 306 -16.42 3.00 -45.78
CA THR A 306 -17.68 2.55 -45.20
C THR A 306 -18.67 2.40 -46.36
N ASP A 307 -18.69 1.22 -46.97
CA ASP A 307 -19.86 0.81 -47.73
C ASP A 307 -21.00 0.66 -46.72
N SER A 308 -21.83 1.70 -46.65
CA SER A 308 -23.10 1.67 -45.96
C SER A 308 -23.94 0.50 -46.51
N LYS A 309 -24.30 -0.44 -45.63
CA LYS A 309 -25.50 -1.26 -45.77
C LYS A 309 -26.46 -0.90 -44.67
#